data_AF-A0A060BW91-F1
#
_entry.id   AF-A0A060BW91-F1
#
_cell.length_a   1.000
_cell.length_b   1.000
_cell.length_c   1.000
_cell.angle_alpha   90.00
_cell.angle_beta   90.00
_cell.angle_gamma   90.00
#
_symmetry.space_group_name_H-M   'P 1'
#
loop_
_entity.id
_entity.type
_entity.pdbx_description
1 polymer ?
#
loop_
_entity_poly.entity_id
_entity_poly.type
_entity_poly.pdbx_seq_one_letter_code
_entity_poly.pdbx_strand_id
1 'polypeptide(L)'
;MFRRWTGIPPNDLYNKRLAMGWTVGMAHELRLLQAGIRALHPFLLARLRQHWQATRPDMVVSLVPNFNRAMAVSLQQALPGVPYATVMTDLADFPPRFWIEPDLPVHMICGSPHAVQQARAAGCDSARIHQVSGM
;
A
#
# COMPACT_ATOMS: atom_id res chain seq x y z
N MET A 1 10.04 -24.32 -23.90
CA MET A 1 9.19 -25.53 -24.10
C MET A 1 7.68 -25.27 -24.01
N PHE A 2 7.20 -24.09 -23.56
CA PHE A 2 5.76 -23.78 -23.42
C PHE A 2 5.08 -23.14 -24.66
N ARG A 3 5.84 -22.80 -25.71
CA ARG A 3 5.34 -22.00 -26.85
C ARG A 3 4.75 -22.82 -28.01
N ARG A 4 4.71 -24.16 -27.89
CA ARG A 4 4.34 -25.06 -28.99
C ARG A 4 2.97 -25.73 -28.87
N TRP A 5 2.20 -25.45 -27.81
CA TRP A 5 0.95 -26.18 -27.56
C TRP A 5 -0.30 -25.32 -27.31
N THR A 6 -0.21 -24.01 -27.09
CA THR A 6 -1.40 -23.23 -26.68
C THR A 6 -1.72 -21.98 -27.50
N GLY A 7 -0.81 -21.49 -28.37
CA GLY A 7 -1.12 -20.40 -29.32
C GLY A 7 -1.57 -19.05 -28.72
N ILE A 8 -1.56 -18.87 -27.40
CA ILE A 8 -2.05 -17.66 -26.73
C ILE A 8 -0.85 -16.84 -26.21
N PRO A 9 -0.72 -15.55 -26.56
CA PRO A 9 0.29 -14.66 -25.99
C PRO A 9 0.11 -14.54 -24.46
N PRO A 10 1.19 -14.56 -23.65
CA PRO A 10 1.10 -14.47 -22.19
C PRO A 10 0.33 -13.22 -21.70
N ASN A 11 0.45 -12.10 -22.42
CA ASN A 11 -0.21 -10.84 -22.10
C ASN A 11 -1.74 -10.92 -22.21
N ASP A 12 -2.26 -11.73 -23.13
CA ASP A 12 -3.71 -11.91 -23.28
C ASP A 12 -4.30 -12.80 -22.20
N LEU A 13 -3.51 -13.73 -21.65
CA LEU A 13 -3.93 -14.50 -20.48
C LEU A 13 -4.00 -13.61 -19.24
N TYR A 14 -3.09 -12.64 -19.10
CA TYR A 14 -3.09 -11.66 -18.01
C TYR A 14 -4.31 -10.73 -18.09
N ASN A 15 -4.59 -10.16 -19.27
CA ASN A 15 -5.74 -9.28 -19.48
C ASN A 15 -7.09 -10.04 -19.43
N LYS A 16 -7.15 -11.29 -19.93
CA LYS A 16 -8.34 -12.13 -19.78
C LYS A 16 -8.56 -12.60 -18.35
N ARG A 17 -7.50 -12.78 -17.55
CA ARG A 17 -7.59 -13.07 -16.10
C ARG A 17 -8.17 -11.89 -15.32
N LEU A 18 -7.79 -10.66 -15.67
CA LEU A 18 -8.40 -9.44 -15.14
C LEU A 18 -9.88 -9.31 -15.54
N ALA A 19 -10.24 -9.70 -16.78
CA ALA A 19 -11.60 -9.57 -17.30
C ALA A 19 -12.60 -10.65 -16.79
N MET A 20 -12.13 -11.84 -16.38
CA MET A 20 -13.01 -12.98 -16.01
C MET A 20 -13.34 -13.11 -14.51
N GLY A 21 -13.13 -12.07 -13.70
CA GLY A 21 -13.80 -11.97 -12.39
C GLY A 21 -13.44 -13.07 -11.38
N TRP A 22 -12.20 -13.53 -11.30
CA TRP A 22 -11.69 -14.35 -10.20
C TRP A 22 -11.31 -13.50 -8.97
N THR A 23 -12.21 -12.63 -8.53
CA THR A 23 -11.98 -11.69 -7.41
C THR A 23 -11.73 -12.40 -6.08
N VAL A 24 -12.25 -13.63 -5.91
CA VAL A 24 -12.10 -14.40 -4.67
C VAL A 24 -10.69 -14.99 -4.51
N GLY A 25 -10.06 -15.49 -5.58
CA GLY A 25 -8.71 -16.05 -5.51
C GLY A 25 -7.65 -15.01 -5.16
N MET A 26 -7.75 -13.82 -5.77
CA MET A 26 -6.87 -12.70 -5.48
C MET A 26 -7.00 -12.19 -4.03
N ALA A 27 -8.22 -12.22 -3.47
CA ALA A 27 -8.42 -11.85 -2.06
C ALA A 27 -7.71 -12.82 -1.10
N HIS A 28 -7.66 -14.12 -1.42
CA HIS A 28 -6.95 -15.12 -0.61
C HIS A 28 -5.42 -14.97 -0.74
N GLU A 29 -4.90 -14.80 -1.96
CA GLU A 29 -3.48 -14.55 -2.20
C GLU A 29 -3.01 -13.27 -1.48
N LEU A 30 -3.81 -12.20 -1.54
CA LEU A 30 -3.52 -10.96 -0.83
C LEU A 30 -3.51 -11.17 0.69
N ARG A 31 -4.45 -11.95 1.24
CA ARG A 31 -4.44 -12.27 2.67
C ARG A 31 -3.23 -13.08 3.09
N LEU A 32 -2.77 -14.03 2.26
CA LEU A 32 -1.54 -14.78 2.50
C LEU A 32 -0.32 -13.85 2.48
N LEU A 33 -0.25 -12.93 1.51
CA LEU A 33 0.79 -11.90 1.46
C LEU A 33 0.78 -11.03 2.73
N GLN A 34 -0.39 -10.53 3.13
CA GLN A 34 -0.55 -9.71 4.34
C GLN A 34 -0.14 -10.46 5.61
N ALA A 35 -0.44 -11.77 5.69
CA ALA A 35 0.03 -12.62 6.78
C ALA A 35 1.56 -12.75 6.78
N GLY A 36 2.17 -12.96 5.60
CA GLY A 36 3.63 -12.98 5.45
C GLY A 36 4.29 -11.67 5.85
N ILE A 37 3.75 -10.53 5.43
CA ILE A 37 4.23 -9.20 5.81
C ILE A 37 4.14 -9.01 7.33
N ARG A 38 3.05 -9.46 7.96
CA ARG A 38 2.89 -9.39 9.41
C ARG A 38 3.92 -10.25 10.15
N ALA A 39 4.19 -11.45 9.65
CA ALA A 39 5.22 -12.33 10.21
C ALA A 39 6.63 -11.72 10.08
N LEU A 40 6.93 -11.10 8.93
CA LEU A 40 8.22 -10.45 8.66
C LEU A 40 8.34 -9.04 9.25
N HIS A 41 7.30 -8.53 9.92
CA HIS A 41 7.23 -7.14 10.35
C HIS A 41 8.42 -6.70 11.22
N PRO A 42 8.89 -7.45 12.24
CA PRO A 42 10.04 -7.04 13.04
C PRO A 42 11.33 -6.89 12.21
N PHE A 43 11.53 -7.79 11.24
CA PHE A 43 12.67 -7.74 10.31
C PHE A 43 12.60 -6.53 9.39
N LEU A 44 11.41 -6.27 8.81
CA LEU A 44 11.16 -5.07 7.99
C LEU A 44 11.47 -3.80 8.76
N LEU A 45 10.98 -3.69 10.01
CA LEU A 45 11.26 -2.53 10.86
C LEU A 45 12.77 -2.33 11.09
N ALA A 46 13.52 -3.39 11.38
CA ALA A 46 14.96 -3.29 11.60
C ALA A 46 15.71 -2.80 10.36
N ARG A 47 15.40 -3.37 9.19
CA ARG A 47 16.03 -2.99 7.92
C ARG A 47 15.68 -1.57 7.50
N LEU A 48 14.41 -1.17 7.65
CA LEU A 48 13.95 0.16 7.30
C LEU A 48 14.52 1.23 8.24
N ARG A 49 14.59 0.98 9.56
CA ARG A 49 15.25 1.91 10.49
C ARG A 49 16.69 2.20 10.11
N GLN A 50 17.47 1.16 9.77
CA GLN A 50 18.85 1.34 9.33
C GLN A 50 18.93 2.18 8.05
N HIS A 51 18.01 1.94 7.10
CA HIS A 51 17.94 2.72 5.88
C HIS A 51 17.64 4.20 6.16
N TRP A 52 16.65 4.50 6.99
CA TRP A 52 16.29 5.88 7.35
C TRP A 52 17.42 6.61 8.07
N GLN A 53 18.11 5.95 9.01
CA GLN A 53 19.25 6.55 9.72
C GLN A 53 20.40 6.91 8.79
N ALA A 54 20.58 6.14 7.72
CA ALA A 54 21.61 6.38 6.71
C ALA A 54 21.22 7.48 5.71
N THR A 55 19.96 7.52 5.25
CA THR A 55 19.52 8.46 4.21
C THR A 55 19.00 9.79 4.75
N ARG A 56 18.47 9.80 5.98
CA ARG A 56 17.93 10.98 6.68
C ARG A 56 17.03 11.85 5.80
N PRO A 57 15.93 11.31 5.24
CA PRO A 57 15.03 12.09 4.41
C PRO A 57 14.30 13.16 5.23
N ASP A 58 14.04 14.31 4.62
CA ASP A 58 13.19 15.35 5.19
C ASP A 58 11.69 15.00 5.12
N MET A 59 11.31 14.07 4.24
CA MET A 59 9.96 13.51 4.10
C MET A 59 9.99 12.17 3.36
N VAL A 60 9.03 11.28 3.65
CA VAL A 60 8.81 10.05 2.88
C VAL A 60 7.44 10.07 2.19
N VAL A 61 7.42 9.68 0.92
CA VAL A 61 6.20 9.52 0.11
C VAL A 61 6.13 8.09 -0.40
N SER A 62 5.11 7.34 0.02
CA SER A 62 4.88 5.96 -0.39
C SER A 62 3.81 5.86 -1.47
N LEU A 63 4.13 5.11 -2.52
CA LEU A 63 3.21 4.68 -3.57
C LEU A 63 3.03 3.15 -3.54
N VAL A 64 3.36 2.50 -2.41
CA VAL A 64 3.38 1.04 -2.31
C VAL A 64 2.37 0.57 -1.24
N PRO A 65 1.38 -0.28 -1.59
CA PRO A 65 0.42 -0.79 -0.62
C PRO A 65 1.03 -1.88 0.28
N ASN A 66 0.33 -2.26 1.34
CA ASN A 66 0.63 -3.27 2.37
C ASN A 66 1.83 -2.98 3.28
N PHE A 67 2.77 -2.13 2.86
CA PHE A 67 3.99 -1.87 3.61
C PHE A 67 3.97 -0.54 4.38
N ASN A 68 2.92 0.28 4.22
CA ASN A 68 2.83 1.61 4.83
C ASN A 68 3.01 1.58 6.35
N ARG A 69 2.45 0.59 7.07
CA ARG A 69 2.68 0.45 8.51
C ARG A 69 4.16 0.28 8.84
N ALA A 70 4.85 -0.61 8.15
CA ALA A 70 6.25 -0.90 8.41
C ALA A 70 7.13 0.33 8.12
N MET A 71 6.87 1.00 7.00
CA MET A 71 7.61 2.21 6.61
C MET A 71 7.35 3.38 7.58
N ALA A 72 6.09 3.70 7.88
CA ALA A 72 5.75 4.81 8.78
C ALA A 72 6.22 4.57 10.23
N VAL A 73 6.02 3.37 10.79
CA VAL A 73 6.47 3.05 12.16
C VAL A 73 7.99 3.07 12.26
N SER A 74 8.70 2.46 11.29
CA SER A 74 10.17 2.47 11.32
C SER A 74 10.74 3.88 11.12
N LEU A 75 10.11 4.72 10.29
CA LEU A 75 10.50 6.11 10.12
C LEU A 75 10.36 6.89 11.42
N GLN A 76 9.21 6.80 12.10
CA GLN A 76 9.00 7.48 13.39
C GLN A 76 9.98 7.04 14.47
N GLN A 77 10.36 5.76 14.46
CA GLN A 77 11.36 5.23 15.40
C GLN A 77 12.78 5.71 15.09
N ALA A 78 13.13 5.87 13.80
CA ALA A 78 14.47 6.25 13.37
C ALA A 78 14.68 7.77 13.35
N LEU A 79 13.69 8.52 12.88
CA LEU A 79 13.71 9.97 12.66
C LEU A 79 12.37 10.57 13.12
N PRO A 80 12.16 10.73 14.44
CA PRO A 80 10.96 11.35 14.97
C PRO A 80 10.72 12.73 14.36
N GLY A 81 9.49 13.01 13.93
CA GLY A 81 9.09 14.30 13.36
C GLY A 81 9.18 14.39 11.83
N VAL A 82 9.85 13.46 11.15
CA VAL A 82 9.86 13.42 9.68
C VAL A 82 8.46 13.06 9.15
N PRO A 83 7.84 13.89 8.30
CA PRO A 83 6.52 13.61 7.75
C PRO A 83 6.49 12.38 6.84
N TYR A 84 5.35 11.70 6.83
CA TYR A 84 5.09 10.55 5.96
C TYR A 84 3.78 10.74 5.21
N ALA A 85 3.79 10.53 3.90
CA ALA A 85 2.61 10.53 3.06
C ALA A 85 2.42 9.19 2.34
N THR A 86 1.17 8.75 2.22
CA THR A 86 0.74 7.65 1.36
C THR A 86 -0.06 8.25 0.21
N VAL A 87 0.42 8.06 -1.02
CA VAL A 87 -0.34 8.34 -2.23
C VAL A 87 -1.03 7.06 -2.65
N MET A 88 -2.36 7.02 -2.52
CA MET A 88 -3.15 5.92 -3.06
C MET A 88 -3.06 6.01 -4.58
N THR A 89 -2.61 4.94 -5.23
CA THR A 89 -2.64 4.82 -6.70
C THR A 89 -3.87 4.05 -7.20
N ASP A 90 -4.65 3.50 -6.27
CA ASP A 90 -5.91 2.83 -6.55
C ASP A 90 -7.09 3.76 -6.26
N LEU A 91 -8.21 3.51 -6.94
CA LEU A 91 -9.46 4.27 -6.73
C LEU A 91 -10.04 4.10 -5.32
N ALA A 92 -9.65 3.04 -4.60
CA ALA A 92 -10.20 2.66 -3.31
C ALA A 92 -9.17 1.89 -2.47
N ASP A 93 -9.34 1.91 -1.15
CA ASP A 93 -8.64 1.01 -0.24
C ASP A 93 -9.29 -0.38 -0.21
N PHE A 94 -8.48 -1.40 0.12
CA PHE A 94 -8.93 -2.76 0.37
C PHE A 94 -8.61 -3.15 1.83
N PRO A 95 -9.57 -2.99 2.77
CA PRO A 95 -9.33 -3.23 4.19
C PRO A 95 -8.78 -4.64 4.50
N PRO A 96 -8.03 -4.81 5.60
CA PRO A 96 -7.91 -3.86 6.71
C PRO A 96 -6.71 -2.89 6.66
N ARG A 97 -5.64 -3.20 5.92
CA ARG A 97 -4.37 -2.44 5.93
C ARG A 97 -3.64 -2.53 4.58
N PHE A 98 -4.34 -2.22 3.49
CA PHE A 98 -3.76 -2.21 2.15
C PHE A 98 -3.13 -0.84 1.84
N TRP A 99 -3.88 0.25 1.95
CA TRP A 99 -3.34 1.60 1.87
C TRP A 99 -3.40 2.34 3.21
N ILE A 100 -4.54 2.27 3.89
CA ILE A 100 -4.88 3.12 5.02
C ILE A 100 -4.32 2.54 6.33
N GLU A 101 -3.65 3.40 7.11
CA GLU A 101 -3.14 3.10 8.45
C GLU A 101 -3.69 4.15 9.44
N PRO A 102 -4.89 3.96 10.00
CA PRO A 102 -5.63 5.04 10.68
C PRO A 102 -4.98 5.47 12.00
N ASP A 103 -4.23 4.56 12.64
CA ASP A 103 -3.56 4.80 13.92
C ASP A 103 -2.23 5.56 13.79
N LEU A 104 -1.83 5.92 12.56
CA LEU A 104 -0.55 6.56 12.29
C LEU A 104 -0.75 7.99 11.74
N PRO A 105 0.13 8.94 12.09
CA PRO A 105 0.11 10.31 11.58
C PRO A 105 0.61 10.39 10.12
N VAL A 106 -0.11 9.74 9.21
CA VAL A 106 0.18 9.69 7.78
C VAL A 106 -0.70 10.70 7.03
N HIS A 107 -0.10 11.42 6.08
CA HIS A 107 -0.87 12.21 5.09
C HIS A 107 -1.42 11.26 4.02
N MET A 108 -2.73 11.09 3.97
CA MET A 108 -3.41 10.28 2.96
C MET A 108 -3.73 11.15 1.75
N ILE A 109 -3.09 10.88 0.61
CA ILE A 109 -3.39 11.52 -0.67
C ILE A 109 -4.33 10.61 -1.45
N CYS A 110 -5.58 11.04 -1.58
CA CYS A 110 -6.68 10.29 -2.17
C CYS A 110 -7.04 10.89 -3.54
N GLY A 111 -6.92 10.11 -4.62
CA GLY A 111 -7.29 10.58 -5.97
C GLY A 111 -8.77 10.38 -6.33
N SER A 112 -9.58 9.80 -5.45
CA SER A 112 -11.02 9.66 -5.67
C SER A 112 -11.83 10.12 -4.45
N PRO A 113 -13.08 10.60 -4.64
CA PRO A 113 -13.99 10.88 -3.54
C PRO A 113 -14.28 9.64 -2.66
N HIS A 114 -14.25 8.45 -3.27
CA HIS A 114 -14.49 7.19 -2.55
C HIS A 114 -13.33 6.86 -1.59
N ALA A 115 -12.09 7.04 -2.02
CA ALA A 115 -10.90 6.86 -1.18
C ALA A 115 -10.90 7.85 0.01
N VAL A 116 -11.34 9.09 -0.20
CA VAL A 116 -11.54 10.08 0.88
C VAL A 116 -12.56 9.58 1.90
N GLN A 117 -13.69 9.03 1.44
CA GLN A 117 -14.71 8.48 2.32
C GLN A 117 -14.17 7.29 3.13
N GLN A 118 -13.41 6.39 2.50
CA GLN A 118 -12.78 5.26 3.19
C GLN A 118 -11.77 5.72 4.25
N ALA A 119 -10.92 6.71 3.94
CA ALA A 119 -9.96 7.27 4.90
C ALA A 119 -10.67 7.88 6.12
N ARG A 120 -11.76 8.64 5.90
CA ARG A 120 -12.59 9.18 6.99
C ARG A 120 -13.25 8.07 7.81
N ALA A 121 -13.85 7.08 7.14
CA ALA A 121 -14.52 5.96 7.80
C ALA A 121 -13.55 5.09 8.61
N ALA A 122 -12.29 4.98 8.17
CA ALA A 122 -11.24 4.29 8.90
C ALA A 122 -10.74 5.06 10.14
N GLY A 123 -11.11 6.34 10.30
CA GLY A 123 -10.72 7.17 11.44
C GLY A 123 -9.43 7.97 11.22
N CYS A 124 -8.96 8.13 9.98
CA CYS A 124 -7.84 9.03 9.71
C CYS A 124 -8.19 10.47 10.10
N ASP A 125 -7.22 11.19 10.65
CA ASP A 125 -7.34 12.62 10.95
C ASP A 125 -7.69 13.41 9.69
N SER A 126 -8.82 14.12 9.74
CA SER A 126 -9.31 14.94 8.62
C SER A 126 -8.30 15.99 8.12
N ALA A 127 -7.42 16.51 9.00
CA ALA A 127 -6.37 17.45 8.61
C ALA A 127 -5.26 16.80 7.77
N ARG A 128 -5.23 15.45 7.74
CA ARG A 128 -4.24 14.66 7.02
C ARG A 128 -4.80 13.96 5.79
N ILE A 129 -6.08 14.19 5.45
CA ILE A 129 -6.71 13.64 4.24
C ILE A 129 -6.74 14.71 3.16
N HIS A 130 -6.11 14.43 2.02
CA HIS A 130 -5.98 15.34 0.90
C HIS A 130 -6.64 14.73 -0.32
N GLN A 131 -7.67 15.38 -0.84
CA GLN A 131 -8.25 15.00 -2.13
C GLN A 131 -7.47 15.69 -3.25
N VAL A 132 -7.04 14.92 -4.24
CA VAL A 132 -6.37 15.43 -5.45
C VAL A 132 -7.17 15.05 -6.69
N SER A 133 -6.92 15.77 -7.78
CA SER A 133 -7.38 15.41 -9.12
C SER A 133 -6.19 14.86 -9.89
N GLY A 134 -6.26 13.61 -10.37
CA GLY A 134 -5.11 12.97 -11.02
C GLY A 134 -5.19 11.46 -11.15
N MET A 135 -6.23 10.83 -10.59
CA MET A 135 -6.60 9.43 -10.83
C MET A 135 -8.01 9.33 -11.36
#